data_AF-F0SAE1-F1
#
_entry.id   AF-F0SAE1-F1
#
_cell.length_a   1.000
_cell.length_b   1.000
_cell.length_c   1.000
_cell.angle_alpha   90.00
_cell.angle_beta   90.00
_cell.angle_gamma   90.00
#
_symmetry.space_group_name_H-M   'P 1'
#
loop_
_entity.id
_entity.type
_entity.pdbx_description
1 polymer ?
#
loop_
_entity_poly.entity_id
_entity_poly.type
_entity_poly.pdbx_seq_one_letter_code
_entity_poly.pdbx_strand_id
1 'polypeptide(L)'
;MKNFFDRLLLSFDYGSFGEFAFSLNPSSKYLHATTTGGILSAIAVIVNRLFGLDEFAFYVLLSGFVIELGSGLIASIIKREPIESFKVTRFSIKAVCYLLLIALPYVFSVNFEAQGKVAATTVFDWLYLFFLCQIVWELLISIVENVAVIVGKDKTHWIKKLQDKLLDLFTSNRDENN
;
A
#
# COMPACT_ATOMS: atom_id res chain seq x y z
N MET A 1 -7.68 19.75 -57.76
CA MET A 1 -8.62 20.70 -57.14
C MET A 1 -8.58 20.47 -55.64
N LYS A 2 -8.18 21.45 -54.81
CA LYS A 2 -8.28 21.31 -53.34
C LYS A 2 -9.76 21.21 -52.97
N ASN A 3 -10.14 20.24 -52.14
CA ASN A 3 -11.54 20.00 -51.80
C ASN A 3 -12.11 21.22 -51.05
N PHE A 4 -13.41 21.50 -51.20
CA PHE A 4 -14.10 22.59 -50.49
C PHE A 4 -13.83 22.56 -48.97
N PHE A 5 -13.75 21.34 -48.43
CA PHE A 5 -13.44 21.06 -47.04
C PHE A 5 -12.04 21.54 -46.62
N ASP A 6 -11.02 21.38 -47.46
CA ASP A 6 -9.65 21.85 -47.17
C ASP A 6 -9.60 23.38 -47.12
N ARG A 7 -10.39 24.07 -47.98
CA ARG A 7 -10.48 25.54 -47.96
C ARG A 7 -11.20 26.05 -46.71
N LEU A 8 -12.22 25.33 -46.26
CA LEU A 8 -12.95 25.63 -45.04
C LEU A 8 -12.05 25.46 -43.81
N LEU A 9 -11.32 24.35 -43.70
CA LEU A 9 -10.37 24.13 -42.61
C LEU A 9 -9.29 25.21 -42.54
N LEU A 10 -8.73 25.61 -43.70
CA LEU A 10 -7.76 26.70 -43.77
C LEU A 10 -8.33 28.07 -43.36
N SER A 11 -9.63 28.32 -43.53
CA SER A 11 -10.27 29.55 -43.04
C SER A 11 -10.38 29.63 -41.51
N PHE A 12 -10.29 28.48 -40.85
CA PHE A 12 -10.22 28.34 -39.39
C PHE A 12 -8.79 28.12 -38.88
N ASP A 13 -7.78 28.37 -39.73
CA ASP A 13 -6.34 28.20 -39.44
C ASP A 13 -5.90 26.75 -39.16
N TYR A 14 -6.68 25.76 -39.65
CA TYR A 14 -6.29 24.35 -39.62
C TYR A 14 -5.69 23.94 -40.97
N GLY A 15 -4.43 23.49 -40.95
CA GLY A 15 -3.69 23.04 -42.13
C GLY A 15 -4.13 21.66 -42.64
N SER A 16 -4.86 20.89 -41.82
CA SER A 16 -5.42 19.60 -42.21
C SER A 16 -6.63 19.19 -41.35
N PHE A 17 -7.40 18.21 -41.82
CA PHE A 17 -8.48 17.62 -41.03
C PHE A 17 -7.97 16.98 -39.72
N GLY A 18 -6.73 16.50 -39.70
CA GLY A 18 -6.09 15.98 -38.49
C GLY A 18 -5.94 17.04 -37.41
N GLU A 19 -5.49 18.25 -37.77
CA GLU A 19 -5.33 19.36 -36.81
C GLU A 19 -6.67 19.81 -36.22
N PHE A 20 -7.72 19.83 -37.03
CA PHE A 20 -9.09 20.08 -36.57
C PHE A 20 -9.62 18.97 -35.65
N ALA A 21 -9.37 17.69 -35.96
CA ALA A 21 -9.74 16.59 -35.08
C ALA A 21 -8.98 16.63 -33.73
N PHE A 22 -7.70 17.01 -33.75
CA PHE A 22 -6.90 17.22 -32.54
C PHE A 22 -7.36 18.42 -31.71
N SER A 23 -7.96 19.46 -32.32
CA SER A 23 -8.52 20.60 -31.59
C SER A 23 -9.88 20.30 -30.95
N LEU A 24 -10.67 19.42 -31.57
CA LEU A 24 -11.93 18.92 -31.00
C LEU A 24 -11.72 17.94 -29.83
N ASN A 25 -10.59 17.24 -29.81
CA ASN A 25 -10.22 16.36 -28.70
C ASN A 25 -8.82 16.69 -28.16
N PRO A 26 -8.65 17.82 -27.44
CA PRO A 26 -7.35 18.22 -26.90
C PRO A 26 -6.79 17.20 -25.89
N SER A 27 -7.64 16.34 -25.31
CA SER A 27 -7.23 15.26 -24.41
C SER A 27 -6.38 14.18 -25.10
N SER A 28 -6.48 14.05 -26.43
CA SER A 28 -5.66 13.14 -27.23
C SER A 28 -4.18 13.56 -27.32
N LYS A 29 -3.86 14.86 -27.17
CA LYS A 29 -2.48 15.34 -27.02
C LYS A 29 -1.81 14.83 -25.73
N TYR A 30 -2.62 14.54 -24.72
CA TYR A 30 -2.19 14.05 -23.42
C TYR A 30 -2.63 12.60 -23.18
N LEU A 31 -2.92 11.84 -24.24
CA LEU A 31 -3.50 10.51 -24.15
C LEU A 31 -2.76 9.63 -23.11
N HIS A 32 -1.43 9.66 -23.11
CA HIS A 32 -0.62 8.94 -22.13
C HIS A 32 -0.79 9.43 -20.70
N ALA A 33 -0.79 10.75 -20.47
CA ALA A 33 -1.00 11.33 -19.14
C ALA A 33 -2.43 11.09 -18.63
N THR A 34 -3.44 11.22 -19.49
CA THR A 34 -4.85 10.94 -19.18
C THR A 34 -5.07 9.47 -18.88
N THR A 35 -4.46 8.57 -19.67
CA THR A 35 -4.57 7.12 -19.46
C THR A 35 -3.88 6.70 -18.16
N THR A 36 -2.68 7.23 -17.91
CA THR A 36 -1.93 6.95 -16.69
C THR A 36 -2.64 7.50 -15.46
N GLY A 37 -3.14 8.74 -15.51
CA GLY A 37 -3.92 9.35 -14.43
C GLY A 37 -5.23 8.61 -14.16
N GLY A 38 -5.91 8.15 -15.22
CA GLY A 38 -7.11 7.32 -15.10
C GLY A 38 -6.83 5.98 -14.41
N ILE A 39 -5.74 5.29 -14.78
CA ILE A 39 -5.33 4.04 -14.14
C ILE A 39 -4.98 4.26 -12.67
N LEU A 40 -4.19 5.27 -12.35
CA LEU A 40 -3.81 5.59 -10.97
C LEU A 40 -5.03 5.91 -10.11
N SER A 41 -5.98 6.69 -10.64
CA SER A 41 -7.23 7.02 -9.94
C SER A 41 -8.10 5.78 -9.73
N ALA A 42 -8.19 4.90 -10.73
CA ALA A 42 -8.93 3.64 -10.60
C ALA A 42 -8.31 2.73 -9.53
N ILE A 43 -6.98 2.62 -9.51
CA ILE A 43 -6.26 1.86 -8.47
C ILE A 43 -6.53 2.46 -7.09
N ALA A 44 -6.44 3.79 -6.95
CA ALA A 44 -6.72 4.47 -5.68
C ALA A 44 -8.13 4.17 -5.15
N VAL A 45 -9.14 4.25 -6.01
CA VAL A 45 -10.53 3.91 -5.64
C VAL A 45 -10.66 2.45 -5.24
N ILE A 46 -10.02 1.53 -5.97
CA ILE A 46 -10.03 0.10 -5.65
C ILE A 46 -9.38 -0.15 -4.29
N VAL A 47 -8.23 0.49 -4.02
CA VAL A 47 -7.52 0.37 -2.74
C VAL A 47 -8.39 0.84 -1.60
N ASN A 48 -8.99 2.03 -1.71
CA ASN A 48 -9.85 2.57 -0.67
C ASN A 48 -11.09 1.70 -0.43
N ARG A 49 -11.69 1.18 -1.50
CA ARG A 49 -12.88 0.31 -1.41
C ARG A 49 -12.59 -1.09 -0.90
N LEU A 50 -11.39 -1.62 -1.12
CA LEU A 50 -11.03 -2.97 -0.67
C LEU A 50 -10.41 -2.97 0.73
N PHE A 51 -9.58 -2.00 1.08
CA PHE A 51 -8.78 -2.03 2.30
C PHE A 51 -9.18 -0.98 3.34
N GLY A 52 -10.02 -0.01 2.98
CA GLY A 52 -10.41 1.07 3.88
C GLY A 52 -9.29 2.02 4.27
N LEU A 53 -8.15 1.91 3.58
CA LEU A 53 -7.01 2.78 3.75
C LEU A 53 -7.08 3.94 2.77
N ASP A 54 -6.62 5.10 3.20
CA ASP A 54 -6.28 6.16 2.27
C ASP A 54 -5.07 5.74 1.43
N GLU A 55 -4.90 6.40 0.28
CA GLU A 55 -3.84 6.09 -0.68
C GLU A 55 -2.46 6.16 -0.03
N PHE A 56 -2.23 7.14 0.83
CA PHE A 56 -0.94 7.34 1.48
C PHE A 56 -0.65 6.23 2.51
N ALA A 57 -1.61 5.87 3.38
CA ALA A 57 -1.42 4.74 4.30
C ALA A 57 -1.16 3.41 3.58
N PHE A 58 -1.84 3.17 2.45
CA PHE A 58 -1.59 1.98 1.64
C PHE A 58 -0.19 1.97 1.04
N TYR A 59 0.31 3.10 0.53
CA TYR A 59 1.69 3.21 0.05
C TYR A 59 2.71 2.96 1.16
N VAL A 60 2.46 3.45 2.38
CA VAL A 60 3.32 3.18 3.55
C VAL A 60 3.33 1.68 3.85
N LEU A 61 2.17 1.03 3.89
CA LEU A 61 2.08 -0.42 4.11
C LEU A 61 2.85 -1.21 3.05
N LEU A 62 2.68 -0.86 1.76
CA LEU A 62 3.39 -1.49 0.65
C LEU A 62 4.91 -1.28 0.76
N SER A 63 5.34 -0.07 1.12
CA SER A 63 6.76 0.23 1.34
C SER A 63 7.34 -0.62 2.48
N GLY A 64 6.56 -0.85 3.54
CA GLY A 64 6.95 -1.73 4.64
C GLY A 64 7.17 -3.16 4.18
N PHE A 65 6.29 -3.72 3.33
CA PHE A 65 6.51 -5.04 2.71
C PHE A 65 7.79 -5.09 1.87
N VAL A 66 8.05 -4.07 1.05
CA VAL A 66 9.27 -4.00 0.25
C VAL A 66 10.51 -3.94 1.15
N ILE A 67 10.46 -3.17 2.24
CA ILE A 67 11.54 -3.07 3.23
C ILE A 67 11.75 -4.40 3.96
N GLU A 68 10.68 -5.09 4.38
CA GLU A 68 10.76 -6.40 5.01
C GLU A 68 11.46 -7.41 4.08
N LEU A 69 11.02 -7.50 2.83
CA LEU A 69 11.61 -8.41 1.85
C LEU A 69 13.07 -8.03 1.55
N GLY A 70 13.33 -6.76 1.28
CA GLY A 70 14.67 -6.25 0.95
C GLY A 70 15.66 -6.46 2.11
N SER A 71 15.27 -6.11 3.33
CA SER A 71 16.10 -6.33 4.53
C SER A 71 16.33 -7.82 4.79
N GLY A 72 15.33 -8.68 4.57
CA GLY A 72 15.47 -10.13 4.69
C GLY A 72 16.45 -10.73 3.69
N LEU A 73 16.41 -10.26 2.43
CA LEU A 73 17.36 -10.69 1.40
C LEU A 73 18.80 -10.27 1.76
N ILE A 74 18.99 -9.02 2.17
CA ILE A 74 20.31 -8.50 2.59
C ILE A 74 20.84 -9.30 3.79
N ALA A 75 20.00 -9.56 4.80
CA ALA A 75 20.36 -10.37 5.95
C ALA A 75 20.77 -11.81 5.58
N SER A 76 20.09 -12.43 4.60
CA SER A 76 20.45 -13.76 4.09
C SER A 76 21.82 -13.76 3.42
N ILE A 77 22.14 -12.71 2.65
CA ILE A 77 23.45 -12.55 1.99
C ILE A 77 24.55 -12.41 3.05
N ILE A 78 24.35 -11.59 4.09
CA ILE A 78 25.31 -11.38 5.17
C ILE A 78 25.59 -12.67 5.94
N LYS A 79 24.55 -13.49 6.16
CA LYS A 79 24.68 -14.82 6.79
C LYS A 79 25.24 -15.91 5.87
N ARG A 80 25.49 -15.60 4.59
CA ARG A 80 25.89 -16.57 3.54
C ARG A 80 24.93 -17.76 3.42
N GLU A 81 23.66 -17.56 3.76
CA GLU A 81 22.63 -18.56 3.54
C GLU A 81 22.17 -18.51 2.07
N PRO A 82 21.94 -19.66 1.42
CA PRO A 82 21.38 -19.66 0.08
C PRO A 82 20.01 -18.98 0.07
N ILE A 83 19.79 -18.14 -0.94
CA ILE A 83 18.50 -17.53 -1.21
C ILE A 83 17.61 -18.63 -1.80
N GLU A 84 16.91 -19.34 -0.93
CA GLU A 84 15.95 -20.34 -1.35
C GLU A 84 14.66 -19.68 -1.85
N SER A 85 14.16 -20.10 -3.01
CA SER A 85 12.86 -19.69 -3.57
C SER A 85 11.70 -19.83 -2.56
N PHE A 86 11.82 -20.78 -1.62
CA PHE A 86 10.86 -21.01 -0.56
C PHE A 86 10.75 -19.85 0.44
N LYS A 87 11.84 -19.10 0.68
CA LYS A 87 11.83 -17.93 1.57
C LYS A 87 11.02 -16.77 0.97
N VAL A 88 11.20 -16.51 -0.33
CA VAL A 88 10.44 -15.47 -1.06
C VAL A 88 8.97 -15.87 -1.18
N THR A 89 8.69 -17.14 -1.47
CA THR A 89 7.31 -17.67 -1.52
C THR A 89 6.59 -17.50 -0.19
N ARG A 90 7.25 -17.82 0.94
CA ARG A 90 6.68 -17.62 2.29
C ARG A 90 6.33 -16.16 2.56
N PHE A 91 7.19 -15.23 2.14
CA PHE A 91 6.92 -13.80 2.25
C PHE A 91 5.70 -13.39 1.40
N SER A 92 5.60 -13.82 0.15
CA SER A 92 4.47 -13.49 -0.72
C SER A 92 3.15 -14.01 -0.17
N ILE A 93 3.13 -15.26 0.34
CA ILE A 93 1.95 -15.83 0.99
C ILE A 93 1.55 -14.99 2.22
N LYS A 94 2.54 -14.62 3.06
CA LYS A 94 2.31 -13.75 4.24
C LYS A 94 1.68 -12.42 3.83
N ALA A 95 2.22 -11.74 2.82
CA ALA A 95 1.70 -10.47 2.33
C ALA A 95 0.25 -10.60 1.81
N VAL A 96 -0.04 -11.65 1.03
CA VAL A 96 -1.42 -11.91 0.55
C VAL A 96 -2.37 -12.19 1.71
N CYS A 97 -1.97 -12.99 2.69
CA CYS A 97 -2.77 -13.25 3.88
C CYS A 97 -3.06 -11.96 4.65
N TYR A 98 -2.08 -11.08 4.81
CA TYR A 98 -2.27 -9.79 5.48
C TYR A 98 -3.24 -8.89 4.73
N LEU A 99 -3.11 -8.79 3.41
CA LEU A 99 -4.06 -8.03 2.59
C LEU A 99 -5.50 -8.58 2.72
N LEU A 100 -5.67 -9.90 2.75
CA LEU A 100 -6.99 -10.51 2.96
C LEU A 100 -7.56 -10.25 4.36
N LEU A 101 -6.72 -10.35 5.40
CA LEU A 101 -7.13 -10.07 6.79
C LEU A 101 -7.54 -8.61 7.02
N ILE A 102 -7.03 -7.68 6.21
CA ILE A 102 -7.46 -6.28 6.20
C ILE A 102 -8.75 -6.13 5.37
N ALA A 103 -8.76 -6.69 4.15
CA ALA A 103 -9.83 -6.45 3.20
C ALA A 103 -11.16 -7.08 3.62
N LEU A 104 -11.14 -8.31 4.13
CA LEU A 104 -12.35 -9.01 4.53
C LEU A 104 -13.16 -8.23 5.59
N PRO A 105 -12.62 -7.94 6.79
CA PRO A 105 -13.42 -7.26 7.81
C PRO A 105 -13.90 -5.87 7.35
N TYR A 106 -13.09 -5.11 6.61
CA TYR A 106 -13.50 -3.81 6.08
C TYR A 106 -14.66 -3.91 5.08
N VAL A 107 -14.55 -4.78 4.07
CA VAL A 107 -15.62 -4.94 3.07
C VAL A 107 -16.91 -5.43 3.73
N PHE A 108 -16.81 -6.30 4.73
CA PHE A 108 -17.98 -6.75 5.48
C PHE A 108 -18.58 -5.62 6.33
N SER A 109 -17.78 -4.76 6.96
CA SER A 109 -18.31 -3.65 7.76
C SER A 109 -19.07 -2.64 6.90
N VAL A 110 -18.50 -2.25 5.75
CA VAL A 110 -19.15 -1.37 4.76
C VAL A 110 -20.45 -1.99 4.22
N ASN A 111 -20.44 -3.29 3.92
CA ASN A 111 -21.64 -3.99 3.44
C ASN A 111 -22.75 -4.04 4.50
N PHE A 112 -22.40 -4.27 5.77
CA PHE A 112 -23.39 -4.26 6.86
C PHE A 112 -23.90 -2.87 7.19
N GLU A 113 -23.05 -1.85 7.04
CA GLU A 113 -23.44 -0.45 7.18
C GLU A 113 -24.49 -0.07 6.13
N ALA A 114 -24.25 -0.44 4.87
CA ALA A 114 -25.20 -0.22 3.77
C ALA A 114 -26.56 -0.94 3.98
N GLN A 115 -26.58 -2.02 4.78
CA GLN A 115 -27.79 -2.75 5.15
C GLN A 115 -28.44 -2.24 6.44
N GLY A 116 -27.89 -1.21 7.10
CA GLY A 116 -28.38 -0.69 8.38
C GLY A 116 -28.16 -1.61 9.59
N LYS A 117 -27.26 -2.59 9.49
CA LYS A 117 -26.98 -3.57 10.56
C LYS A 117 -25.89 -3.09 11.51
N VAL A 118 -26.21 -2.08 12.32
CA VAL A 118 -25.26 -1.38 13.21
C VAL A 118 -24.39 -2.31 14.05
N ALA A 119 -24.98 -3.31 14.72
CA ALA A 119 -24.21 -4.22 15.58
C ALA A 119 -23.15 -5.03 14.80
N ALA A 120 -23.47 -5.48 13.59
CA ALA A 120 -22.52 -6.22 12.76
C ALA A 120 -21.42 -5.30 12.23
N THR A 121 -21.78 -4.08 11.78
CA THR A 121 -20.80 -3.06 11.37
C THR A 121 -19.76 -2.80 12.45
N THR A 122 -20.19 -2.55 13.70
CA THR A 122 -19.28 -2.29 14.81
C THR A 122 -18.32 -3.45 15.09
N VAL A 123 -18.80 -4.69 15.02
CA VAL A 123 -17.95 -5.88 15.24
C VAL A 123 -16.89 -5.99 14.15
N PHE A 124 -17.27 -5.82 12.88
CA PHE A 124 -16.33 -5.94 11.77
C PHE A 124 -15.37 -4.74 11.67
N ASP A 125 -15.80 -3.53 12.03
CA ASP A 125 -14.91 -2.37 12.15
C ASP A 125 -13.87 -2.57 13.24
N TRP A 126 -14.27 -3.08 14.41
CA TRP A 126 -13.33 -3.40 15.47
C TRP A 126 -12.33 -4.48 15.04
N LEU A 127 -12.81 -5.52 14.35
CA LEU A 127 -11.97 -6.60 13.84
C LEU A 127 -10.99 -6.10 12.77
N TYR A 128 -11.44 -5.19 11.90
CA TYR A 128 -10.60 -4.52 10.91
C TYR A 128 -9.44 -3.76 11.59
N LEU A 129 -9.75 -2.92 12.58
CA LEU A 129 -8.74 -2.15 13.32
C LEU A 129 -7.77 -3.08 14.05
N PHE A 130 -8.28 -4.14 14.68
CA PHE A 130 -7.45 -5.13 15.37
C PHE A 130 -6.44 -5.78 14.44
N PHE A 131 -6.87 -6.31 13.29
CA PHE A 131 -5.97 -6.94 12.32
C PHE A 131 -5.00 -5.93 11.71
N LEU A 132 -5.45 -4.72 11.39
CA LEU A 132 -4.58 -3.68 10.86
C LEU A 132 -3.43 -3.36 11.83
N CYS A 133 -3.74 -3.16 13.11
CA CYS A 133 -2.73 -2.93 14.14
C CYS A 133 -1.78 -4.12 14.29
N GLN A 134 -2.31 -5.35 14.36
CA GLN A 134 -1.50 -6.56 14.49
C GLN A 134 -0.55 -6.74 13.31
N ILE A 135 -1.02 -6.50 12.08
CA ILE A 135 -0.22 -6.63 10.86
C ILE A 135 0.89 -5.59 10.82
N VAL A 136 0.58 -4.33 11.12
CA VAL A 136 1.59 -3.27 11.17
C VAL A 136 2.64 -3.59 12.23
N TRP A 137 2.22 -4.09 13.39
CA TRP A 137 3.13 -4.49 14.46
C TRP A 137 4.07 -5.64 14.07
N GLU A 138 3.53 -6.71 13.48
CA GLU A 138 4.30 -7.85 12.97
C GLU A 138 5.28 -7.44 11.87
N LEU A 139 4.86 -6.52 10.99
CA LEU A 139 5.70 -5.97 9.93
C LEU A 139 6.89 -5.20 10.51
N LEU A 140 6.66 -4.35 11.52
CA LEU A 140 7.72 -3.60 12.20
C LEU A 140 8.71 -4.54 12.90
N ILE A 141 8.21 -5.56 13.62
CA ILE A 141 9.07 -6.54 14.28
C ILE A 141 9.95 -7.26 13.26
N SER A 142 9.38 -7.75 12.17
CA SER A 142 10.13 -8.46 11.12
C SER A 142 11.25 -7.60 10.52
N ILE A 143 10.97 -6.32 10.25
CA ILE A 143 11.98 -5.37 9.77
C ILE A 143 13.09 -5.19 10.81
N VAL A 144 12.75 -4.98 12.08
CA VAL A 144 13.72 -4.80 13.17
C VAL A 144 14.61 -6.03 13.34
N GLU A 145 14.05 -7.24 13.23
CA GLU A 145 14.81 -8.49 13.27
C GLU A 145 15.83 -8.59 12.14
N ASN A 146 15.42 -8.26 10.92
CA ASN A 146 16.31 -8.30 9.77
C ASN A 146 17.42 -7.25 9.89
N VAL A 147 17.08 -6.03 10.33
CA VAL A 147 18.06 -4.97 10.60
C VAL A 147 19.04 -5.37 11.70
N ALA A 148 18.60 -6.07 12.76
CA ALA A 148 19.49 -6.59 13.81
C ALA A 148 20.61 -7.46 13.22
N VAL A 149 20.22 -8.38 12.33
CA VAL A 149 21.15 -9.27 11.63
C VAL A 149 22.10 -8.50 10.73
N ILE A 150 21.61 -7.51 9.99
CA ILE A 150 22.43 -6.68 9.08
C ILE A 150 23.54 -5.95 9.86
N VAL A 151 23.24 -5.49 11.07
CA VAL A 151 24.20 -4.80 11.95
C VAL A 151 25.14 -5.78 12.67
N GLY A 152 25.02 -7.09 12.42
CA GLY A 152 25.86 -8.12 13.04
C GLY A 152 25.47 -8.44 14.48
N LYS A 153 24.25 -8.09 14.90
CA LYS A 153 23.69 -8.43 16.21
C LYS A 153 22.81 -9.67 16.12
N ASP A 154 22.53 -10.28 17.27
CA ASP A 154 21.52 -11.33 17.35
C ASP A 154 20.15 -10.82 16.91
N LYS A 155 19.40 -11.67 16.21
CA LYS A 155 18.07 -11.36 15.64
C LYS A 155 17.12 -10.71 16.65
N THR A 156 17.20 -11.11 17.91
CA THR A 156 16.32 -10.65 19.00
C THR A 156 16.87 -9.46 19.77
N HIS A 157 18.09 -8.96 19.47
CA HIS A 157 18.75 -7.92 20.26
C HIS A 157 17.90 -6.65 20.37
N TRP A 158 17.40 -6.12 19.24
CA TRP A 158 16.60 -4.89 19.25
C TRP A 158 15.19 -5.11 19.81
N ILE A 159 14.62 -6.31 19.65
CA ILE A 159 13.35 -6.69 20.29
C ILE A 159 13.49 -6.65 21.80
N LYS A 160 14.54 -7.28 22.36
CA LYS A 160 14.79 -7.26 23.80
C LYS A 160 14.96 -5.83 24.32
N LYS A 161 15.76 -5.01 23.63
CA LYS A 161 15.95 -3.61 24.01
C LYS A 161 14.66 -2.78 23.97
N LEU A 162 13.74 -3.08 23.05
CA LEU A 162 12.41 -2.46 23.01
C LEU A 162 11.53 -2.94 24.17
N GLN A 163 11.55 -4.25 24.47
CA GLN A 163 10.85 -4.82 25.61
C GLN A 163 11.33 -4.21 26.93
N ASP A 164 12.64 -4.13 27.13
CA ASP A 164 13.26 -3.56 28.33
C ASP A 164 12.85 -2.09 28.49
N LYS A 165 12.90 -1.29 27.42
CA LYS A 165 12.47 0.13 27.46
C LYS A 165 10.98 0.30 27.76
N LEU A 166 10.13 -0.55 27.21
CA LEU A 166 8.71 -0.51 27.51
C LEU A 166 8.47 -0.87 28.98
N LEU A 167 9.15 -1.91 29.47
CA LEU A 167 9.05 -2.32 30.87
C LEU A 167 9.47 -1.18 31.80
N ASP A 168 10.60 -0.52 31.50
CA ASP A 168 11.11 0.63 32.25
C ASP A 168 10.12 1.82 32.26
N LEU A 169 9.44 2.08 31.14
CA LEU A 169 8.41 3.14 31.08
C LEU A 169 7.18 2.79 31.92
N PHE A 170 6.75 1.52 31.92
CA PHE A 170 5.61 1.07 32.71
C PHE A 170 5.92 1.02 34.21
N THR A 171 7.15 0.72 34.61
CA THR A 171 7.57 0.73 36.02
C THR A 171 7.82 2.16 36.51
N SER A 172 8.52 3.00 35.75
CA SER A 172 8.78 4.40 36.10
C SER A 172 7.50 5.22 36.28
N ASN A 173 6.47 5.00 35.45
CA ASN A 173 5.18 5.71 35.55
C ASN A 173 4.32 5.19 36.74
N ARG A 174 4.69 4.05 37.33
CA ARG A 174 4.04 3.48 38.52
C ARG A 174 4.62 4.05 39.82
N ASP A 175 5.89 4.46 39.80
CA ASP A 175 6.58 5.06 40.94
C ASP A 175 6.30 6.57 41.09
N GLU A 176 5.86 7.26 40.02
CA GLU A 176 5.43 8.68 40.06
C GLU A 176 3.97 8.88 40.51
N ASN A 177 3.15 7.82 40.55
CA ASN A 177 1.72 7.87 40.91
C ASN A 177 1.40 7.26 42.30
N ASN A 178 2.42 7.00 43.12
CA ASN A 178 2.33 6.63 44.54
C ASN A 178 2.96 7.72 45.41
#